data_AF-A0A3M9XWQ7-F1
#
_entry.id   AF-A0A3M9XWQ7-F1
#
_cell.length_a   1.000
_cell.length_b   1.000
_cell.length_c   1.000
_cell.angle_alpha   90.00
_cell.angle_beta   90.00
_cell.angle_gamma   90.00
#
_symmetry.space_group_name_H-M   'P 1'
#
loop_
_entity.id
_entity.type
_entity.pdbx_description
1 polymer ?
#
loop_
_entity_poly.entity_id
_entity_poly.type
_entity_poly.pdbx_seq_one_letter_code
_entity_poly.pdbx_strand_id
1 'polypeptide(L)'
;MPTYRARSTRLQHQLQHRDIASNGSAYSHHLLTMSQPPPSDNPPPPPNPEPTEMDTSPDNPPRDPAPDAPQQPADQDEAAAAPASPPLPEKHTPVAPGYRAARFIKMYDEALRRTLARVKYDNFAACFPTIAAHAPNALRNVQKQMVDYLEDRCNKDFQAILDERDLVRKLNELEALVAEADRQKGEHPADAPEPIPPHSLPPEAVIKGHLHPPLAHAYSHLSAALQNTRMENEDLFTTIQAQRAEMDALLADLDGVVADIDGANDLLGEVAPELAAEARKADNGIAGI
;
A
#
# COMPACT_ATOMS: atom_id res chain seq x y z
N MET A 1 -32.96 -23.87 57.85
CA MET A 1 -31.61 -23.75 57.25
C MET A 1 -31.33 -25.04 56.48
N PRO A 2 -30.86 -25.03 55.22
CA PRO A 2 -30.93 -24.02 54.16
C PRO A 2 -31.82 -24.52 52.97
N THR A 3 -31.43 -24.27 51.71
CA THR A 3 -31.96 -24.81 50.43
C THR A 3 -33.34 -24.36 49.91
N TYR A 4 -33.41 -23.17 49.28
CA TYR A 4 -34.40 -22.87 48.24
C TYR A 4 -33.85 -21.94 47.14
N ARG A 5 -32.73 -22.32 46.50
CA ARG A 5 -32.06 -21.54 45.44
C ARG A 5 -31.66 -22.42 44.24
N ALA A 6 -32.64 -23.08 43.62
CA ALA A 6 -32.40 -24.06 42.54
C ALA A 6 -33.47 -24.13 41.42
N ARG A 7 -34.36 -23.12 41.28
CA ARG A 7 -35.40 -23.12 40.22
C ARG A 7 -35.45 -21.87 39.32
N SER A 8 -34.75 -20.78 39.65
CA SER A 8 -34.81 -19.54 38.85
C SER A 8 -33.98 -19.56 37.57
N THR A 9 -32.85 -20.27 37.55
CA THR A 9 -31.89 -20.25 36.42
C THR A 9 -32.28 -21.13 35.23
N ARG A 10 -33.25 -22.04 35.37
CA ARG A 10 -33.63 -22.97 34.28
C ARG A 10 -34.59 -22.38 33.24
N LEU A 11 -35.27 -21.27 33.56
CA LEU A 11 -36.18 -20.57 32.65
C LEU A 11 -35.48 -19.52 31.79
N GLN A 12 -34.42 -18.86 32.29
CA GLN A 12 -33.67 -17.86 31.50
C GLN A 12 -32.80 -18.50 30.42
N HIS A 13 -32.19 -19.67 30.69
CA HIS A 13 -31.35 -20.35 29.70
C HIS A 13 -32.11 -21.00 28.53
N GLN A 14 -33.45 -21.08 28.61
CA GLN A 14 -34.31 -21.70 27.58
C GLN A 14 -34.89 -20.67 26.59
N LEU A 15 -34.72 -19.37 26.85
CA LEU A 15 -35.15 -18.28 25.95
C LEU A 15 -34.02 -17.73 25.07
N GLN A 16 -32.74 -17.91 25.42
CA GLN A 16 -31.61 -17.40 24.63
C GLN A 16 -31.11 -18.32 23.50
N HIS A 17 -31.65 -19.54 23.35
CA HIS A 17 -31.23 -20.49 22.32
C HIS A 17 -32.20 -20.64 21.14
N ARG A 18 -33.20 -19.75 20.99
CA ARG A 18 -34.26 -19.92 19.98
C ARG A 18 -34.29 -18.90 18.83
N ASP A 19 -33.41 -17.89 18.84
CA ASP A 19 -33.46 -16.77 17.87
C ASP A 19 -32.28 -16.69 16.87
N ILE A 20 -31.47 -17.75 16.72
CA ILE A 20 -30.33 -17.78 15.76
C ILE A 20 -30.57 -18.79 14.61
N ALA A 21 -31.82 -19.23 14.39
CA ALA A 21 -32.14 -20.26 13.40
C ALA A 21 -33.48 -20.07 12.66
N SER A 22 -33.81 -18.84 12.24
CA SER A 22 -34.87 -18.59 11.23
C SER A 22 -34.85 -17.16 10.66
N ASN A 23 -33.85 -16.79 9.86
CA ASN A 23 -33.98 -15.76 8.81
C ASN A 23 -32.73 -15.74 7.91
N GLY A 24 -32.78 -16.46 6.79
CA GLY A 24 -31.67 -16.55 5.83
C GLY A 24 -31.87 -17.51 4.66
N SER A 25 -33.12 -17.94 4.39
CA SER A 25 -33.43 -18.96 3.37
C SER A 25 -34.80 -18.71 2.74
N ALA A 26 -34.97 -17.54 2.10
CA ALA A 26 -36.23 -17.16 1.44
C ALA A 26 -36.09 -16.13 0.29
N TYR A 27 -34.90 -15.92 -0.29
CA TYR A 27 -34.71 -15.05 -1.47
C TYR A 27 -33.73 -15.65 -2.50
N SER A 28 -34.08 -16.85 -2.97
CA SER A 28 -33.65 -17.39 -4.27
C SER A 28 -34.86 -18.05 -4.93
N HIS A 29 -35.01 -17.88 -6.24
CA HIS A 29 -36.13 -18.37 -7.09
C HIS A 29 -37.46 -17.60 -7.03
N HIS A 30 -37.47 -16.34 -7.48
CA HIS A 30 -38.42 -15.91 -8.53
C HIS A 30 -37.94 -14.65 -9.26
N LEU A 31 -38.49 -14.38 -10.44
CA LEU A 31 -38.21 -13.23 -11.33
C LEU A 31 -36.91 -13.28 -12.15
N LEU A 32 -36.74 -14.37 -12.91
CA LEU A 32 -36.06 -14.32 -14.20
C LEU A 32 -37.12 -14.19 -15.32
N THR A 33 -37.50 -12.97 -15.72
CA THR A 33 -38.39 -12.70 -16.88
C THR A 33 -38.40 -11.21 -17.23
N MET A 34 -38.17 -10.90 -18.53
CA MET A 34 -38.38 -9.61 -19.21
C MET A 34 -37.60 -8.37 -18.71
N SER A 35 -36.43 -8.12 -19.30
CA SER A 35 -36.23 -6.93 -20.15
C SER A 35 -34.91 -7.05 -20.92
N GLN A 36 -34.96 -6.98 -22.26
CA GLN A 36 -33.81 -7.10 -23.15
C GLN A 36 -33.72 -5.81 -23.98
N PRO A 37 -32.66 -5.00 -23.86
CA PRO A 37 -32.47 -3.84 -24.73
C PRO A 37 -32.06 -4.28 -26.15
N PRO A 38 -32.43 -3.52 -27.20
CA PRO A 38 -32.15 -3.89 -28.58
C PRO A 38 -30.66 -3.70 -28.94
N PRO A 39 -30.16 -4.41 -29.97
CA PRO A 39 -28.82 -4.17 -30.50
C PRO A 39 -28.77 -2.83 -31.26
N SER A 40 -27.75 -2.03 -31.00
CA SER A 40 -27.42 -0.87 -31.83
C SER A 40 -26.44 -1.30 -32.93
N ASP A 41 -26.88 -1.26 -34.18
CA ASP A 41 -26.01 -1.43 -35.36
C ASP A 41 -25.06 -0.23 -35.46
N ASN A 42 -23.77 -0.43 -35.15
CA ASN A 42 -22.70 0.50 -35.49
C ASN A 42 -21.97 0.01 -36.75
N PRO A 43 -22.04 0.73 -37.88
CA PRO A 43 -21.23 0.41 -39.05
C PRO A 43 -19.73 0.72 -38.81
N PRO A 44 -18.80 0.03 -39.50
CA PRO A 44 -17.37 0.26 -39.31
C PRO A 44 -16.92 1.61 -39.91
N PRO A 45 -15.91 2.27 -39.31
CA PRO A 45 -15.37 3.53 -39.84
C PRO A 45 -14.56 3.30 -41.14
N PRO A 46 -14.53 4.28 -42.06
CA PRO A 46 -13.73 4.21 -43.28
C PRO A 46 -12.22 4.38 -43.02
N PRO A 47 -11.34 3.94 -43.94
CA PRO A 47 -9.90 4.06 -43.79
C PRO A 47 -9.41 5.52 -43.93
N ASN A 48 -8.42 5.86 -43.11
CA ASN A 48 -7.81 7.20 -43.05
C ASN A 48 -6.77 7.37 -44.18
N PRO A 49 -6.74 8.50 -44.93
CA PRO A 49 -5.69 8.78 -45.90
C PRO A 49 -4.42 9.35 -45.24
N GLU A 50 -3.26 9.04 -45.82
CA GLU A 50 -1.99 9.71 -45.53
C GLU A 50 -2.03 11.20 -45.92
N PRO A 51 -1.16 12.02 -45.33
CA PRO A 51 -0.38 12.91 -46.20
C PRO A 51 1.12 13.01 -45.85
N THR A 52 1.87 13.39 -46.88
CA THR A 52 3.35 13.42 -47.00
C THR A 52 3.97 14.74 -46.50
N GLU A 53 5.30 14.79 -46.58
CA GLU A 53 6.31 15.75 -46.09
C GLU A 53 6.28 17.20 -46.66
N MET A 54 7.28 18.00 -46.24
CA MET A 54 7.74 19.35 -46.68
C MET A 54 7.22 20.58 -45.88
N ASP A 55 7.93 21.70 -45.71
CA ASP A 55 9.39 22.03 -45.66
C ASP A 55 9.55 23.51 -45.16
N THR A 56 10.76 23.93 -44.77
CA THR A 56 11.29 25.33 -44.64
C THR A 56 10.77 26.32 -43.56
N SER A 57 11.62 26.50 -42.52
CA SER A 57 12.42 27.72 -42.18
C SER A 57 11.81 29.12 -41.85
N PRO A 58 12.57 30.01 -41.15
CA PRO A 58 12.02 31.05 -40.24
C PRO A 58 12.39 32.53 -40.54
N ASP A 59 11.76 33.51 -39.85
CA ASP A 59 12.34 34.84 -39.57
C ASP A 59 11.66 35.62 -38.42
N ASN A 60 12.20 36.79 -38.01
CA ASN A 60 11.97 37.50 -36.73
C ASN A 60 12.00 39.07 -36.93
N PRO A 61 12.15 40.00 -35.92
CA PRO A 61 12.07 39.92 -34.45
C PRO A 61 11.03 40.87 -33.74
N PRO A 62 11.32 42.02 -33.05
CA PRO A 62 10.73 42.23 -31.70
C PRO A 62 10.05 43.59 -31.39
N ARG A 63 9.31 43.68 -30.26
CA ARG A 63 9.00 44.98 -29.59
C ARG A 63 8.59 44.88 -28.09
N ASP A 64 9.48 45.40 -27.24
CA ASP A 64 9.42 46.08 -25.92
C ASP A 64 8.14 46.21 -25.04
N PRO A 65 8.28 46.55 -23.71
CA PRO A 65 7.46 45.93 -22.64
C PRO A 65 6.58 46.86 -21.76
N ALA A 66 5.74 46.22 -20.90
CA ALA A 66 5.18 46.68 -19.60
C ALA A 66 4.12 47.83 -19.64
N PRO A 67 3.22 48.00 -18.62
CA PRO A 67 3.33 47.60 -17.20
C PRO A 67 2.07 46.96 -16.53
N ASP A 68 2.18 46.75 -15.21
CA ASP A 68 1.31 46.02 -14.27
C ASP A 68 -0.12 46.54 -13.99
N ALA A 69 -0.89 45.66 -13.31
CA ALA A 69 -1.81 45.90 -12.17
C ALA A 69 -3.29 45.40 -12.39
N PRO A 70 -4.09 45.10 -11.32
CA PRO A 70 -4.53 43.70 -11.10
C PRO A 70 -6.02 43.49 -10.75
N GLN A 71 -6.56 42.27 -10.94
CA GLN A 71 -7.72 41.75 -10.16
C GLN A 71 -8.02 40.25 -10.39
N GLN A 72 -8.38 39.55 -9.30
CA GLN A 72 -8.99 38.19 -9.23
C GLN A 72 -10.53 38.32 -9.11
N PRO A 73 -11.34 37.26 -8.92
CA PRO A 73 -11.21 35.82 -9.23
C PRO A 73 -12.37 35.28 -10.10
N ALA A 74 -12.29 34.01 -10.54
CA ALA A 74 -13.47 33.20 -10.90
C ALA A 74 -13.18 31.70 -10.66
N ASP A 75 -14.18 30.97 -10.17
CA ASP A 75 -14.07 29.61 -9.63
C ASP A 75 -14.28 28.48 -10.65
N GLN A 76 -13.95 27.25 -10.20
CA GLN A 76 -14.46 25.94 -10.63
C GLN A 76 -14.08 25.44 -12.04
N ASP A 77 -13.27 24.37 -12.07
CA ASP A 77 -13.86 23.05 -12.34
C ASP A 77 -12.99 21.90 -11.78
N GLU A 78 -13.65 20.89 -11.21
CA GLU A 78 -13.03 19.78 -10.48
C GLU A 78 -13.19 18.47 -11.27
N ALA A 79 -12.07 17.89 -11.72
CA ALA A 79 -12.06 16.58 -12.39
C ALA A 79 -11.02 15.66 -11.73
N ALA A 80 -11.49 14.83 -10.81
CA ALA A 80 -10.65 13.93 -10.02
C ALA A 80 -9.93 12.88 -10.89
N ALA A 81 -8.62 13.04 -11.05
CA ALA A 81 -7.74 11.99 -11.55
C ALA A 81 -7.50 10.96 -10.43
N ALA A 82 -7.93 9.71 -10.63
CA ALA A 82 -7.69 8.64 -9.67
C ALA A 82 -6.18 8.41 -9.46
N PRO A 83 -5.70 8.24 -8.22
CA PRO A 83 -4.29 7.97 -7.97
C PRO A 83 -3.93 6.57 -8.48
N ALA A 84 -3.17 6.51 -9.57
CA ALA A 84 -2.59 5.25 -10.03
C ALA A 84 -1.58 4.74 -8.99
N SER A 85 -1.82 3.55 -8.43
CA SER A 85 -0.93 2.93 -7.47
C SER A 85 0.49 2.81 -8.03
N PRO A 86 1.54 3.27 -7.32
CA PRO A 86 2.91 3.07 -7.77
C PRO A 86 3.24 1.57 -7.80
N PRO A 87 4.09 1.12 -8.74
CA PRO A 87 4.51 -0.27 -8.81
C PRO A 87 5.26 -0.66 -7.53
N LEU A 88 4.98 -1.87 -7.02
CA LEU A 88 5.71 -2.47 -5.91
C LEU A 88 7.21 -2.46 -6.22
N PRO A 89 8.07 -1.95 -5.30
CA PRO A 89 9.51 -2.00 -5.53
C PRO A 89 9.97 -3.45 -5.62
N GLU A 90 10.67 -3.80 -6.69
CA GLU A 90 11.36 -5.09 -6.76
C GLU A 90 12.26 -5.23 -5.54
N LYS A 91 12.25 -6.42 -4.93
CA LYS A 91 13.02 -6.70 -3.73
C LYS A 91 14.49 -6.78 -4.13
N HIS A 92 15.16 -5.63 -4.21
CA HIS A 92 16.55 -5.47 -4.64
C HIS A 92 17.49 -6.22 -3.69
N THR A 93 17.66 -7.52 -3.93
CA THR A 93 18.74 -8.28 -3.34
C THR A 93 20.05 -7.75 -3.93
N PRO A 94 21.05 -7.42 -3.11
CA PRO A 94 22.30 -6.88 -3.63
C PRO A 94 22.96 -7.91 -4.56
N VAL A 95 23.46 -7.45 -5.71
CA VAL A 95 24.11 -8.25 -6.77
C VAL A 95 25.50 -8.78 -6.33
N ALA A 96 25.74 -8.86 -5.02
CA ALA A 96 26.89 -9.54 -4.45
C ALA A 96 26.64 -11.07 -4.51
N PRO A 97 27.58 -11.88 -5.01
CA PRO A 97 27.43 -13.33 -5.03
C PRO A 97 27.28 -13.90 -3.61
N GLY A 98 26.09 -14.43 -3.30
CA GLY A 98 25.83 -15.14 -2.05
C GLY A 98 26.58 -16.47 -1.98
N TYR A 99 26.49 -17.14 -0.84
CA TYR A 99 27.28 -18.35 -0.54
C TYR A 99 27.12 -19.45 -1.61
N ARG A 100 25.88 -19.74 -2.04
CA ARG A 100 25.61 -20.73 -3.11
C ARG A 100 26.11 -20.27 -4.48
N ALA A 101 25.91 -19.00 -4.84
CA ALA A 101 26.40 -18.44 -6.10
C ALA A 101 27.93 -18.49 -6.19
N ALA A 102 28.63 -18.08 -5.12
CA ALA A 102 30.09 -18.16 -5.02
C ALA A 102 30.61 -19.60 -5.07
N ARG A 103 29.88 -20.57 -4.51
CA ARG A 103 30.22 -22.01 -4.63
C ARG A 103 30.00 -22.54 -6.05
N PHE A 104 28.90 -22.17 -6.70
CA PHE A 104 28.63 -22.53 -8.09
C PHE A 104 29.75 -22.02 -9.02
N ILE A 105 30.13 -20.75 -8.86
CA ILE A 105 31.22 -20.13 -9.62
C ILE A 105 32.52 -20.91 -9.45
N LYS A 106 32.97 -21.13 -8.20
CA LYS A 106 34.20 -21.89 -7.90
C LYS A 106 34.18 -23.31 -8.47
N MET A 107 33.01 -23.96 -8.49
CA MET A 107 32.88 -25.34 -8.97
C MET A 107 33.02 -25.46 -10.50
N TYR A 108 32.42 -24.54 -11.29
CA TYR A 108 32.61 -24.58 -12.74
C TYR A 108 34.04 -24.17 -13.11
N ASP A 109 34.61 -23.17 -12.43
CA ASP A 109 35.99 -22.72 -12.56
C ASP A 109 36.98 -23.89 -12.37
N GLU A 110 36.77 -24.69 -11.34
CA GLU A 110 37.58 -25.87 -11.05
C GLU A 110 37.35 -26.98 -12.09
N ALA A 111 36.11 -27.21 -12.54
CA ALA A 111 35.81 -28.18 -13.59
C ALA A 111 36.47 -27.83 -14.94
N LEU A 112 36.45 -26.55 -15.32
CA LEU A 112 37.12 -26.04 -16.52
C LEU A 112 38.63 -26.25 -16.41
N ARG A 113 39.26 -25.81 -15.30
CA ARG A 113 40.70 -26.02 -15.07
C ARG A 113 41.09 -27.49 -15.08
N ARG A 114 40.30 -28.40 -14.49
CA ARG A 114 40.54 -29.85 -14.53
C ARG A 114 40.43 -30.43 -15.94
N THR A 115 39.49 -29.95 -16.75
CA THR A 115 39.31 -30.36 -18.15
C THR A 115 40.48 -29.89 -19.01
N LEU A 116 40.87 -28.61 -18.92
CA LEU A 116 42.03 -28.06 -19.63
C LEU A 116 43.34 -28.74 -19.19
N ALA A 117 43.49 -29.04 -17.89
CA ALA A 117 44.63 -29.78 -17.36
C ALA A 117 44.75 -31.24 -17.85
N ARG A 118 43.72 -31.78 -18.54
CA ARG A 118 43.83 -33.06 -19.26
C ARG A 118 44.50 -32.90 -20.63
N VAL A 119 44.40 -31.72 -21.25
CA VAL A 119 45.03 -31.37 -22.54
C VAL A 119 46.50 -30.95 -22.33
N LYS A 120 47.27 -31.85 -21.72
CA LYS A 120 48.73 -31.68 -21.53
C LYS A 120 49.47 -31.91 -22.84
N TYR A 121 50.64 -31.28 -22.97
CA TYR A 121 51.52 -31.44 -24.13
C TYR A 121 51.81 -32.91 -24.45
N ASP A 122 52.07 -33.76 -23.44
CA ASP A 122 52.42 -35.17 -23.66
C ASP A 122 51.26 -35.97 -24.28
N ASN A 123 50.03 -35.72 -23.82
CA ASN A 123 48.82 -36.34 -24.38
C ASN A 123 48.57 -35.87 -25.83
N PHE A 124 48.87 -34.60 -26.11
CA PHE A 124 48.70 -34.01 -27.45
C PHE A 124 49.79 -34.48 -28.43
N ALA A 125 51.05 -34.55 -27.98
CA ALA A 125 52.19 -35.03 -28.75
C ALA A 125 52.07 -36.52 -29.10
N ALA A 126 51.49 -37.35 -28.22
CA ALA A 126 51.20 -38.75 -28.51
C ALA A 126 50.25 -38.94 -29.72
N CYS A 127 49.35 -37.99 -29.96
CA CYS A 127 48.46 -38.00 -31.13
C CYS A 127 49.13 -37.49 -32.42
N PHE A 128 50.25 -36.75 -32.33
CA PHE A 128 50.94 -36.14 -33.47
C PHE A 128 52.46 -36.42 -33.47
N PRO A 129 52.89 -37.69 -33.48
CA PRO A 129 54.30 -38.07 -33.28
C PRO A 129 55.24 -37.46 -34.33
N THR A 130 54.84 -37.40 -35.59
CA THR A 130 55.63 -36.81 -36.68
C THR A 130 55.91 -35.32 -36.47
N ILE A 131 54.90 -34.56 -36.04
CA ILE A 131 55.03 -33.11 -35.81
C ILE A 131 55.79 -32.84 -34.50
N ALA A 132 55.59 -33.68 -33.49
CA ALA A 132 56.35 -33.61 -32.23
C ALA A 132 57.87 -33.84 -32.46
N ALA A 133 58.26 -34.68 -33.42
CA ALA A 133 59.65 -34.90 -33.79
C ALA A 133 60.27 -33.75 -34.60
N HIS A 134 59.54 -33.21 -35.59
CA HIS A 134 60.08 -32.19 -36.50
C HIS A 134 59.93 -30.74 -36.02
N ALA A 135 58.87 -30.42 -35.25
CA ALA A 135 58.56 -29.06 -34.83
C ALA A 135 57.87 -28.99 -33.44
N PRO A 136 58.52 -29.47 -32.36
CA PRO A 136 57.92 -29.52 -31.01
C PRO A 136 57.47 -28.14 -30.50
N ASN A 137 58.19 -27.07 -30.84
CA ASN A 137 57.84 -25.71 -30.43
C ASN A 137 56.58 -25.18 -31.13
N ALA A 138 56.36 -25.52 -32.40
CA ALA A 138 55.13 -25.17 -33.10
C ALA A 138 53.92 -25.90 -32.50
N LEU A 139 54.09 -27.19 -32.17
CA LEU A 139 53.05 -28.00 -31.53
C LEU A 139 52.66 -27.48 -30.13
N ARG A 140 53.65 -27.03 -29.33
CA ARG A 140 53.40 -26.35 -28.03
C ARG A 140 52.62 -25.05 -28.21
N ASN A 141 52.96 -24.25 -29.21
CA ASN A 141 52.26 -22.98 -29.48
C ASN A 141 50.80 -23.22 -29.88
N VAL A 142 50.53 -24.21 -30.74
CA VAL A 142 49.15 -24.59 -31.13
C VAL A 142 48.36 -25.14 -29.94
N GLN A 143 48.97 -26.04 -29.15
CA GLN A 143 48.33 -26.58 -27.94
C GLN A 143 47.99 -25.47 -26.94
N LYS A 144 48.92 -24.53 -26.71
CA LYS A 144 48.67 -23.37 -25.85
C LYS A 144 47.55 -22.49 -26.40
N GLN A 145 47.62 -22.07 -27.67
CA GLN A 145 46.58 -21.24 -28.29
C GLN A 145 45.19 -21.89 -28.23
N MET A 146 45.11 -23.21 -28.40
CA MET A 146 43.85 -23.95 -28.31
C MET A 146 43.30 -23.99 -26.86
N VAL A 147 44.17 -24.17 -25.87
CA VAL A 147 43.79 -24.13 -24.44
C VAL A 147 43.36 -22.72 -24.03
N ASP A 148 44.17 -21.70 -24.35
CA ASP A 148 43.90 -20.29 -24.06
C ASP A 148 42.57 -19.86 -24.70
N TYR A 149 42.34 -20.17 -25.99
CA TYR A 149 41.09 -19.84 -26.69
C TYR A 149 39.87 -20.57 -26.10
N LEU A 150 40.02 -21.84 -25.72
CA LEU A 150 38.93 -22.60 -25.13
C LEU A 150 38.57 -22.07 -23.73
N GLU A 151 39.57 -21.72 -22.91
CA GLU A 151 39.37 -21.08 -21.61
C GLU A 151 38.62 -19.75 -21.76
N ASP A 152 39.12 -18.87 -22.63
CA ASP A 152 38.51 -17.57 -22.93
C ASP A 152 37.07 -17.69 -23.44
N ARG A 153 36.82 -18.65 -24.34
CA ARG A 153 35.50 -18.88 -24.93
C ARG A 153 34.52 -19.41 -23.89
N CYS A 154 34.91 -20.45 -23.15
CA CYS A 154 34.07 -21.00 -22.08
C CYS A 154 33.76 -19.95 -21.02
N ASN A 155 34.75 -19.17 -20.57
CA ASN A 155 34.52 -18.11 -19.59
C ASN A 155 33.52 -17.06 -20.10
N LYS A 156 33.63 -16.62 -21.35
CA LYS A 156 32.68 -15.67 -21.97
C LYS A 156 31.26 -16.25 -22.07
N ASP A 157 31.13 -17.49 -22.53
CA ASP A 157 29.83 -18.16 -22.66
C ASP A 157 29.20 -18.42 -21.28
N PHE A 158 29.99 -18.76 -20.25
CA PHE A 158 29.48 -18.92 -18.88
C PHE A 158 29.03 -17.60 -18.24
N GLN A 159 29.74 -16.49 -18.43
CA GLN A 159 29.27 -15.18 -17.95
C GLN A 159 27.98 -14.76 -18.67
N ALA A 160 27.90 -14.94 -19.99
CA ALA A 160 26.66 -14.67 -20.73
C ALA A 160 25.46 -15.49 -20.21
N ILE A 161 25.66 -16.77 -19.84
CA ILE A 161 24.61 -17.61 -19.24
C ILE A 161 24.25 -17.15 -17.81
N LEU A 162 25.24 -16.75 -17.00
CA LEU A 162 25.02 -16.21 -15.64
C LEU A 162 24.13 -14.96 -15.69
N ASP A 163 24.38 -14.08 -16.66
CA ASP A 163 23.66 -12.82 -16.87
C ASP A 163 22.26 -13.06 -17.52
N GLU A 164 22.18 -13.80 -18.63
CA GLU A 164 20.91 -14.09 -19.35
C GLU A 164 19.87 -14.75 -18.43
N ARG A 165 20.32 -15.63 -17.55
CA ARG A 165 19.45 -16.37 -16.62
C ARG A 165 19.37 -15.75 -15.23
N ASP A 166 20.12 -14.67 -15.00
CA ASP A 166 20.23 -13.96 -13.73
C ASP A 166 20.38 -14.93 -12.54
N LEU A 167 21.37 -15.81 -12.67
CA LEU A 167 21.57 -16.90 -11.72
C LEU A 167 22.03 -16.40 -10.36
N VAL A 168 22.72 -15.26 -10.30
CA VAL A 168 23.17 -14.68 -9.03
C VAL A 168 21.97 -14.22 -8.20
N ARG A 169 21.00 -13.47 -8.77
CA ARG A 169 19.77 -13.10 -8.05
C ARG A 169 19.00 -14.35 -7.62
N LYS A 170 18.74 -15.29 -8.53
CA LYS A 170 17.95 -16.50 -8.23
C LYS A 170 18.57 -17.40 -7.15
N LEU A 171 19.90 -17.54 -7.13
CA LEU A 171 20.59 -18.30 -6.11
C LEU A 171 20.62 -17.56 -4.76
N ASN A 172 20.68 -16.22 -4.77
CA ASN A 172 20.57 -15.40 -3.56
C ASN A 172 19.14 -15.46 -2.98
N GLU A 173 18.11 -15.39 -3.83
CA GLU A 173 16.70 -15.58 -3.45
C GLU A 173 16.46 -16.97 -2.84
N LEU A 174 17.03 -18.03 -3.45
CA LEU A 174 16.96 -19.38 -2.92
C LEU A 174 17.60 -19.50 -1.52
N GLU A 175 18.77 -18.91 -1.30
CA GLU A 175 19.40 -18.92 0.03
C GLU A 175 18.57 -18.15 1.07
N ALA A 176 17.92 -17.04 0.68
CA ALA A 176 17.00 -16.32 1.55
C ALA A 176 15.75 -17.15 1.89
N LEU A 177 15.20 -17.90 0.93
CA LEU A 177 14.08 -18.82 1.15
C LEU A 177 14.46 -20.02 2.04
N VAL A 178 15.68 -20.55 1.91
CA VAL A 178 16.19 -21.63 2.79
C VAL A 178 16.36 -21.12 4.22
N ALA A 179 16.97 -19.94 4.41
CA ALA A 179 17.12 -19.34 5.74
C ALA A 179 15.77 -19.01 6.41
N GLU A 180 14.78 -18.59 5.63
CA GLU A 180 13.40 -18.38 6.08
C GLU A 180 12.75 -19.71 6.52
N ALA A 181 12.88 -20.77 5.71
CA ALA A 181 12.34 -22.09 6.01
C ALA A 181 13.00 -22.73 7.25
N ASP A 182 14.32 -22.59 7.41
CA ASP A 182 15.04 -23.06 8.60
C ASP A 182 14.62 -22.30 9.86
N ARG A 183 14.35 -20.98 9.76
CA ARG A 183 13.80 -20.19 10.88
C ARG A 183 12.40 -20.68 11.25
N GLN A 184 11.51 -20.81 10.27
CA GLN A 184 10.15 -21.32 10.50
C GLN A 184 10.18 -22.73 11.12
N LYS A 185 11.06 -23.61 10.65
CA LYS A 185 11.23 -24.95 11.24
C LYS A 185 11.72 -24.93 12.69
N GLY A 186 12.49 -23.92 13.11
CA GLY A 186 12.87 -23.71 14.50
C GLY A 186 11.77 -23.12 15.38
N GLU A 187 10.85 -22.35 14.79
CA GLU A 187 9.69 -21.73 15.47
C GLU A 187 8.48 -22.68 15.56
N HIS A 188 8.33 -23.60 14.59
CA HIS A 188 7.23 -24.57 14.56
C HIS A 188 7.43 -25.73 15.56
N PRO A 189 6.38 -26.15 16.30
CA PRO A 189 6.47 -27.28 17.22
C PRO A 189 6.72 -28.60 16.47
N ALA A 190 7.53 -29.49 17.06
CA ALA A 190 7.99 -30.74 16.44
C ALA A 190 6.88 -31.77 16.13
N ASP A 191 5.65 -31.54 16.60
CA ASP A 191 4.46 -32.38 16.38
C ASP A 191 3.52 -31.78 15.30
N ALA A 192 3.96 -30.75 14.58
CA ALA A 192 3.23 -30.20 13.45
C ALA A 192 3.20 -31.19 12.27
N PRO A 193 2.06 -31.35 11.58
CA PRO A 193 1.97 -32.24 10.41
C PRO A 193 2.90 -31.79 9.29
N GLU A 194 3.48 -32.76 8.58
CA GLU A 194 4.43 -32.49 7.48
C GLU A 194 3.79 -31.61 6.39
N PRO A 195 4.49 -30.56 5.88
CA PRO A 195 3.93 -29.67 4.87
C PRO A 195 3.53 -30.41 3.59
N ILE A 196 2.25 -30.26 3.20
CA ILE A 196 1.74 -30.84 1.95
C ILE A 196 2.45 -30.15 0.77
N PRO A 197 3.10 -30.90 -0.14
CA PRO A 197 3.82 -30.29 -1.25
C PRO A 197 2.85 -29.65 -2.26
N PRO A 198 3.25 -28.55 -2.94
CA PRO A 198 2.30 -27.72 -3.69
C PRO A 198 1.66 -28.42 -4.90
N HIS A 199 2.26 -29.50 -5.41
CA HIS A 199 1.74 -30.27 -6.55
C HIS A 199 0.58 -31.20 -6.20
N SER A 200 0.32 -31.47 -4.91
CA SER A 200 -0.83 -32.26 -4.43
C SER A 200 -1.93 -31.40 -3.80
N LEU A 201 -1.75 -30.07 -3.76
CA LEU A 201 -2.79 -29.13 -3.32
C LEU A 201 -3.86 -28.94 -4.41
N PRO A 202 -5.15 -28.85 -4.04
CA PRO A 202 -6.20 -28.49 -4.99
C PRO A 202 -6.05 -27.01 -5.44
N PRO A 203 -6.45 -26.64 -6.67
CA PRO A 203 -6.28 -25.28 -7.19
C PRO A 203 -6.86 -24.18 -6.30
N GLU A 204 -8.00 -24.45 -5.65
CA GLU A 204 -8.60 -23.51 -4.69
C GLU A 204 -7.69 -23.21 -3.49
N ALA A 205 -6.94 -24.19 -2.98
CA ALA A 205 -6.04 -23.99 -1.84
C ALA A 205 -4.84 -23.14 -2.26
N VAL A 206 -4.31 -23.34 -3.47
CA VAL A 206 -3.25 -22.51 -4.05
C VAL A 206 -3.71 -21.05 -4.21
N ILE A 207 -4.90 -20.84 -4.80
CA ILE A 207 -5.48 -19.50 -4.98
C ILE A 207 -5.73 -18.83 -3.62
N LYS A 208 -6.35 -19.52 -2.66
CA LYS A 208 -6.59 -18.98 -1.31
C LYS A 208 -5.27 -18.66 -0.60
N GLY A 209 -4.25 -19.51 -0.74
CA GLY A 209 -2.91 -19.27 -0.21
C GLY A 209 -2.22 -18.02 -0.78
N HIS A 210 -2.37 -17.75 -2.08
CA HIS A 210 -1.82 -16.54 -2.70
C HIS A 210 -2.63 -15.27 -2.39
N LEU A 211 -3.96 -15.37 -2.24
CA LEU A 211 -4.82 -14.24 -1.90
C LEU A 211 -4.74 -13.86 -0.41
N HIS A 212 -4.39 -14.80 0.47
CA HIS A 212 -4.38 -14.54 1.92
C HIS A 212 -3.39 -13.45 2.36
N PRO A 213 -2.10 -13.41 1.94
CA PRO A 213 -1.19 -12.33 2.33
C PRO A 213 -1.63 -10.91 1.94
N PRO A 214 -2.02 -10.60 0.67
CA PRO A 214 -2.45 -9.25 0.32
C PRO A 214 -3.78 -8.87 0.99
N LEU A 215 -4.71 -9.82 1.17
CA LEU A 215 -5.96 -9.56 1.90
C LEU A 215 -5.72 -9.31 3.39
N ALA A 216 -4.80 -10.05 4.03
CA ALA A 216 -4.42 -9.83 5.43
C ALA A 216 -3.77 -8.45 5.63
N HIS A 217 -2.91 -8.02 4.70
CA HIS A 217 -2.33 -6.67 4.71
C HIS A 217 -3.38 -5.57 4.49
N ALA A 218 -4.29 -5.73 3.54
CA ALA A 218 -5.38 -4.79 3.32
C ALA A 218 -6.32 -4.70 4.53
N TYR A 219 -6.62 -5.85 5.16
CA TYR A 219 -7.44 -5.92 6.37
C TYR A 219 -6.78 -5.25 7.57
N SER A 220 -5.48 -5.47 7.82
CA SER A 220 -4.78 -4.82 8.94
C SER A 220 -4.70 -3.29 8.75
N HIS A 221 -4.44 -2.83 7.52
CA HIS A 221 -4.46 -1.41 7.18
C HIS A 221 -5.84 -0.76 7.40
N LEU A 222 -6.91 -1.38 6.89
CA LEU A 222 -8.28 -0.89 7.06
C LEU A 222 -8.73 -0.92 8.53
N SER A 223 -8.35 -1.96 9.28
CA SER A 223 -8.63 -2.08 10.71
C SER A 223 -7.93 -0.98 11.53
N ALA A 224 -6.67 -0.66 11.19
CA ALA A 224 -5.94 0.45 11.82
C ALA A 224 -6.57 1.81 11.49
N ALA A 225 -6.91 2.07 10.23
CA ALA A 225 -7.59 3.32 9.82
C ALA A 225 -8.94 3.48 10.54
N LEU A 226 -9.75 2.43 10.59
CA LEU A 226 -11.04 2.42 11.29
C LEU A 226 -10.87 2.62 12.80
N GLN A 227 -9.82 2.09 13.42
CA GLN A 227 -9.54 2.32 14.84
C GLN A 227 -9.11 3.77 15.10
N ASN A 228 -8.28 4.37 14.24
CA ASN A 228 -7.90 5.78 14.34
C ASN A 228 -9.14 6.70 14.24
N THR A 229 -9.97 6.51 13.21
CA THR A 229 -11.22 7.27 13.04
C THR A 229 -12.18 7.09 14.22
N ARG A 230 -12.20 5.94 14.89
CA ARG A 230 -13.00 5.75 16.11
C ARG A 230 -12.47 6.55 17.30
N MET A 231 -11.15 6.56 17.50
CA MET A 231 -10.52 7.36 18.57
C MET A 231 -10.71 8.86 18.34
N GLU A 232 -10.57 9.33 17.09
CA GLU A 232 -10.83 10.72 16.70
C GLU A 232 -12.31 11.11 16.94
N ASN A 233 -13.26 10.26 16.58
CA ASN A 233 -14.68 10.52 16.83
C ASN A 233 -15.04 10.51 18.33
N GLU A 234 -14.36 9.69 19.14
CA GLU A 234 -14.55 9.67 20.60
C GLU A 234 -14.06 10.99 21.24
N ASP A 235 -12.88 11.48 20.82
CA ASP A 235 -12.30 12.75 21.29
C ASP A 235 -13.09 13.99 20.83
N LEU A 236 -13.59 13.98 19.59
CA LEU A 236 -14.51 15.02 19.11
C LEU A 236 -15.83 15.00 19.88
N PHE A 237 -16.37 13.82 20.21
CA PHE A 237 -17.61 13.70 20.96
C PHE A 237 -17.47 14.18 22.41
N THR A 238 -16.38 13.83 23.11
CA THR A 238 -16.11 14.36 24.46
C THR A 238 -15.93 15.87 24.44
N THR A 239 -15.23 16.40 23.44
CA THR A 239 -15.06 17.85 23.25
C THR A 239 -16.40 18.56 23.04
N ILE A 240 -17.27 18.06 22.16
CA ILE A 240 -18.61 18.64 21.91
C ILE A 240 -19.47 18.60 23.18
N GLN A 241 -19.39 17.53 23.98
CA GLN A 241 -20.15 17.42 25.22
C GLN A 241 -19.63 18.39 26.30
N ALA A 242 -18.33 18.61 26.39
CA ALA A 242 -17.75 19.63 27.26
C ALA A 242 -18.17 21.05 26.85
N GLN A 243 -18.08 21.38 25.56
CA GLN A 243 -18.51 22.67 25.01
C GLN A 243 -19.99 22.94 25.24
N ARG A 244 -20.86 21.92 25.12
CA ARG A 244 -22.30 22.07 25.43
C ARG A 244 -22.55 22.37 26.90
N ALA A 245 -21.87 21.66 27.81
CA ALA A 245 -21.97 21.95 29.24
C ALA A 245 -21.45 23.34 29.61
N GLU A 246 -20.41 23.83 28.92
CA GLU A 246 -19.91 25.20 29.04
C GLU A 246 -20.92 26.23 28.51
N MET A 247 -21.54 25.98 27.35
CA MET A 247 -22.61 26.84 26.81
C MET A 247 -23.82 26.90 27.74
N ASP A 248 -24.28 25.77 28.27
CA ASP A 248 -25.42 25.71 29.20
C ASP A 248 -25.12 26.49 30.50
N ALA A 249 -23.87 26.44 30.99
CA ALA A 249 -23.43 27.23 32.15
C ALA A 249 -23.38 28.74 31.84
N LEU A 250 -22.79 29.13 30.70
CA LEU A 250 -22.73 30.53 30.28
C LEU A 250 -24.13 31.14 30.02
N LEU A 251 -25.08 30.35 29.51
CA LEU A 251 -26.46 30.78 29.36
C LEU A 251 -27.15 30.97 30.71
N ALA A 252 -26.94 30.05 31.67
CA ALA A 252 -27.47 30.20 33.02
C ALA A 252 -26.90 31.43 33.76
N ASP A 253 -25.61 31.72 33.58
CA ASP A 253 -24.97 32.92 34.12
C ASP A 253 -25.55 34.21 33.48
N LEU A 254 -25.80 34.20 32.17
CA LEU A 254 -26.43 35.34 31.47
C LEU A 254 -27.89 35.55 31.89
N ASP A 255 -28.68 34.48 32.01
CA ASP A 255 -30.06 34.55 32.50
C ASP A 255 -30.10 35.09 33.95
N GLY A 256 -29.12 34.73 34.78
CA GLY A 256 -28.92 35.31 36.12
C GLY A 256 -28.64 36.81 36.09
N VAL A 257 -27.72 37.26 35.24
CA VAL A 257 -27.40 38.69 35.07
C VAL A 257 -28.60 39.49 34.51
N VAL A 258 -29.39 38.90 33.61
CA VAL A 258 -30.63 39.52 33.11
C VAL A 258 -31.65 39.66 34.26
N ALA A 259 -31.86 38.62 35.06
CA ALA A 259 -32.75 38.68 36.22
C ALA A 259 -32.30 39.72 37.28
N ASP A 260 -30.98 39.87 37.50
CA ASP A 260 -30.41 40.90 38.36
C ASP A 260 -30.65 42.33 37.80
N ILE A 261 -30.54 42.51 36.47
CA ILE A 261 -30.83 43.79 35.80
C ILE A 261 -32.33 44.12 35.87
N ASP A 262 -33.20 43.14 35.60
CA ASP A 262 -34.65 43.32 35.69
C ASP A 262 -35.07 43.65 37.12
N GLY A 263 -34.53 42.95 38.13
CA GLY A 263 -34.75 43.26 39.54
C GLY A 263 -34.23 44.63 39.96
N ALA A 264 -33.07 45.07 39.44
CA ALA A 264 -32.56 46.42 39.68
C ALA A 264 -33.42 47.49 38.98
N ASN A 265 -33.95 47.21 37.79
CA ASN A 265 -34.85 48.09 37.06
C ASN A 265 -36.22 48.23 37.76
N ASP A 266 -36.77 47.13 38.29
CA ASP A 266 -38.01 47.15 39.08
C ASP A 266 -37.86 48.00 40.36
N LEU A 267 -36.76 47.80 41.10
CA LEU A 267 -36.43 48.64 42.26
C LEU A 267 -36.26 50.12 41.90
N LEU A 268 -35.59 50.43 40.78
CA LEU A 268 -35.51 51.80 40.27
C LEU A 268 -36.88 52.34 39.85
N GLY A 269 -37.77 51.50 39.31
CA GLY A 269 -39.14 51.86 38.95
C GLY A 269 -39.99 52.30 40.15
N GLU A 270 -39.80 51.70 41.32
CA GLU A 270 -40.47 52.10 42.57
C GLU A 270 -39.98 53.46 43.09
N VAL A 271 -38.67 53.73 43.03
CA VAL A 271 -38.06 54.95 43.60
C VAL A 271 -38.04 56.13 42.60
N ALA A 272 -38.08 55.86 41.29
CA ALA A 272 -38.14 56.87 40.23
C ALA A 272 -39.26 57.91 40.37
N PRO A 273 -40.53 57.59 40.73
CA PRO A 273 -41.57 58.61 40.91
C PRO A 273 -41.31 59.53 42.10
N GLU A 274 -40.72 59.04 43.20
CA GLU A 274 -40.34 59.88 44.34
C GLU A 274 -39.15 60.79 43.99
N LEU A 275 -38.08 60.23 43.40
CA LEU A 275 -36.94 61.00 42.91
C LEU A 275 -37.35 62.05 41.86
N ALA A 276 -38.28 61.73 40.96
CA ALA A 276 -38.80 62.69 39.98
C ALA A 276 -39.70 63.76 40.63
N ALA A 277 -40.37 63.48 41.74
CA ALA A 277 -41.12 64.48 42.51
C ALA A 277 -40.18 65.38 43.34
N GLU A 278 -39.10 64.83 43.89
CA GLU A 278 -38.08 65.57 44.64
C GLU A 278 -37.22 66.45 43.72
N ALA A 279 -36.77 65.94 42.57
CA ALA A 279 -36.06 66.72 41.55
C ALA A 279 -36.90 67.91 41.06
N ARG A 280 -38.20 67.71 40.80
CA ARG A 280 -39.12 68.82 40.44
C ARG A 280 -39.30 69.83 41.58
N LYS A 281 -39.19 69.43 42.86
CA LYS A 281 -39.20 70.38 43.98
C LYS A 281 -37.88 71.17 44.07
N ALA A 282 -36.74 70.51 43.84
CA ALA A 282 -35.43 71.12 43.86
C ALA A 282 -35.24 72.16 42.72
N ASP A 283 -35.66 71.82 41.50
CA ASP A 283 -35.53 72.68 40.31
C ASP A 283 -36.37 73.97 40.45
N ASN A 284 -37.60 73.84 40.97
CA ASN A 284 -38.45 74.98 41.34
C ASN A 284 -37.88 75.83 42.50
N GLY A 285 -36.99 75.26 43.33
CA GLY A 285 -36.27 75.99 44.38
C GLY A 285 -35.06 76.78 43.85
N ILE A 286 -34.43 76.33 42.77
CA ILE A 286 -33.29 77.00 42.13
C ILE A 286 -33.75 78.15 41.22
N ALA A 287 -34.93 78.03 40.59
CA ALA A 287 -35.53 79.11 39.80
C ALA A 287 -36.18 80.24 40.64
N GLY A 288 -36.07 80.18 41.97
CA GLY A 288 -36.71 81.09 42.93
C GLY A 288 -35.79 82.08 43.66
N ILE A 289 -34.53 82.21 43.21
CA ILE A 289 -33.50 83.12 43.75
C ILE A 289 -33.06 84.10 42.66
#